data_AF-A0A4Y9VT33-F1
#
_entry.id   AF-A0A4Y9VT33-F1
#
_cell.length_a   1.000
_cell.length_b   1.000
_cell.length_c   1.000
_cell.angle_alpha   90.00
_cell.angle_beta   90.00
_cell.angle_gamma   90.00
#
_symmetry.space_group_name_H-M   'P 1'
#
loop_
_entity.id
_entity.type
_entity.pdbx_description
1 polymer ?
#
loop_
_entity_poly.entity_id
_entity_poly.type
_entity_poly.pdbx_seq_one_letter_code
_entity_poly.pdbx_strand_id
1 'polypeptide(L)'
;MCNLIFRRLAFTAMCCLSLNNAYACLDNKSIAQLKANEELYLASRNVATMTDAIEDKLLSVDVEQAKSEVKQAEDACNVTITYTVSSADIDEANQLLSANPAKRIMLAGQGYELPSQTRLIATVGVKPDTLSIQHKDILQSAALGKNRASVELLYATLAQTRATISPQSINTERWPASLLDQEISLCESQYTSESNVNGCTCKTDAISKKVSPRQLKYIKYLANDPYSSATGALSSYKELSDQVNFECKLKKR
;
A
#
# COMPACT_ATOMS: atom_id res chain seq x y z
N MET A 1 -72.53 -0.64 -57.66
CA MET A 1 -71.88 -1.96 -57.68
C MET A 1 -70.39 -1.78 -57.42
N CYS A 2 -69.89 -2.49 -56.39
CA CYS A 2 -68.49 -2.88 -56.11
C CYS A 2 -67.40 -1.80 -56.06
N ASN A 3 -66.85 -1.47 -54.87
CA ASN A 3 -65.73 -2.16 -54.15
C ASN A 3 -64.35 -1.80 -54.75
N LEU A 4 -63.21 -1.66 -54.07
CA LEU A 4 -62.70 -1.57 -52.69
C LEU A 4 -61.14 -1.64 -52.88
N ILE A 5 -60.33 -1.23 -51.89
CA ILE A 5 -58.94 -1.71 -51.61
C ILE A 5 -57.75 -0.83 -52.06
N PHE A 6 -57.24 -0.08 -51.08
CA PHE A 6 -55.84 -0.05 -50.58
C PHE A 6 -54.66 -0.24 -51.56
N ARG A 7 -53.67 0.69 -51.50
CA ARG A 7 -52.26 0.34 -51.18
C ARG A 7 -51.36 1.57 -50.92
N ARG A 8 -51.09 1.74 -49.62
CA ARG A 8 -49.78 1.94 -48.96
C ARG A 8 -48.89 3.12 -49.37
N LEU A 9 -48.94 4.15 -48.50
CA LEU A 9 -47.78 4.93 -48.07
C LEU A 9 -46.60 4.03 -47.68
N ALA A 10 -45.42 4.36 -48.18
CA ALA A 10 -44.14 4.00 -47.57
C ALA A 10 -43.19 5.20 -47.75
N PHE A 11 -43.34 6.19 -46.87
CA PHE A 11 -42.32 7.22 -46.67
C PHE A 11 -41.22 6.57 -45.83
N THR A 12 -40.12 6.21 -46.49
CA THR A 12 -38.91 5.67 -45.86
C THR A 12 -38.23 6.79 -45.09
N ALA A 13 -38.49 6.86 -43.78
CA ALA A 13 -37.73 7.69 -42.86
C ALA A 13 -36.32 7.09 -42.71
N MET A 14 -35.35 7.67 -43.41
CA MET A 14 -33.94 7.35 -43.27
C MET A 14 -33.43 7.92 -41.94
N CYS A 15 -33.56 7.12 -40.88
CA CYS A 15 -33.03 7.41 -39.56
C CYS A 15 -31.50 7.22 -39.61
N CYS A 16 -30.77 8.29 -39.89
CA CYS A 16 -29.33 8.34 -39.67
C CYS A 16 -29.07 8.24 -38.16
N LEU A 17 -28.90 7.02 -37.66
CA LEU A 17 -28.27 6.76 -36.38
C LEU A 17 -26.80 7.18 -36.48
N SER A 18 -26.52 8.43 -36.13
CA SER A 18 -25.18 8.87 -35.77
C SER A 18 -24.76 8.11 -34.50
N LEU A 19 -24.08 6.99 -34.71
CA LEU A 19 -23.24 6.38 -33.68
C LEU A 19 -22.12 7.37 -33.37
N ASN A 20 -22.38 8.30 -32.45
CA ASN A 20 -21.34 9.03 -31.75
C ASN A 20 -20.58 7.99 -30.91
N ASN A 21 -19.63 7.29 -31.52
CA ASN A 21 -18.53 6.70 -30.78
C ASN A 21 -17.79 7.88 -30.16
N ALA A 22 -18.09 8.19 -28.90
CA ALA A 22 -17.22 9.01 -28.08
C ALA A 22 -15.85 8.34 -28.13
N TYR A 23 -14.92 8.94 -28.86
CA TYR A 23 -13.54 8.44 -28.91
C TYR A 23 -13.01 8.51 -27.49
N ALA A 24 -12.80 7.33 -26.91
CA ALA A 24 -12.21 7.17 -25.60
C ALA A 24 -10.82 7.82 -25.66
N CYS A 25 -10.56 8.79 -24.79
CA CYS A 25 -9.36 9.63 -24.85
C CYS A 25 -8.06 8.81 -24.69
N LEU A 26 -8.14 7.67 -23.98
CA LEU A 26 -7.08 6.68 -23.85
C LEU A 26 -7.57 5.29 -24.28
N ASP A 27 -6.72 4.48 -24.89
CA ASP A 27 -7.05 3.07 -25.15
C ASP A 27 -6.95 2.21 -23.88
N ASN A 28 -7.51 0.99 -23.93
CA ASN A 28 -7.49 0.07 -22.79
C ASN A 28 -6.07 -0.29 -22.34
N LYS A 29 -5.10 -0.31 -23.28
CA LYS A 29 -3.70 -0.59 -22.98
C LYS A 29 -3.08 0.53 -22.15
N SER A 30 -3.36 1.79 -22.48
CA SER A 30 -2.92 2.96 -21.72
C SER A 30 -3.52 2.97 -20.32
N ILE A 31 -4.80 2.62 -20.17
CA ILE A 31 -5.44 2.50 -18.86
C ILE A 31 -4.79 1.40 -18.01
N ALA A 32 -4.52 0.22 -18.59
CA ALA A 32 -3.82 -0.86 -17.90
C ALA A 32 -2.39 -0.45 -17.50
N GLN A 33 -1.68 0.28 -18.36
CA GLN A 33 -0.34 0.78 -18.06
C GLN A 33 -0.37 1.85 -16.96
N LEU A 34 -1.37 2.72 -16.91
CA LEU A 34 -1.55 3.69 -15.83
C LEU A 34 -1.77 3.00 -14.48
N LYS A 35 -2.59 1.94 -14.45
CA LYS A 35 -2.76 1.11 -13.26
C LYS A 35 -1.43 0.51 -12.80
N ALA A 36 -0.68 -0.10 -13.72
CA ALA A 36 0.63 -0.67 -13.40
C ALA A 36 1.63 0.39 -12.89
N ASN A 37 1.62 1.60 -13.46
CA ASN A 37 2.46 2.71 -13.01
C ASN A 37 2.12 3.13 -11.57
N GLU A 38 0.83 3.13 -11.20
CA GLU A 38 0.40 3.46 -9.85
C GLU A 38 0.76 2.36 -8.84
N GLU A 39 0.59 1.09 -9.21
CA GLU A 39 1.03 -0.05 -8.38
C GLU A 39 2.55 -0.01 -8.14
N LEU A 40 3.33 0.30 -9.18
CA LEU A 40 4.77 0.51 -9.08
C LEU A 40 5.12 1.72 -8.21
N TYR A 41 4.35 2.82 -8.31
CA TYR A 41 4.54 3.98 -7.43
C TYR A 41 4.37 3.58 -5.97
N LEU A 42 3.30 2.88 -5.61
CA LEU A 42 3.09 2.40 -4.25
C LEU A 42 4.24 1.48 -3.80
N ALA A 43 4.60 0.47 -4.61
CA ALA A 43 5.70 -0.43 -4.28
C ALA A 43 7.03 0.30 -4.05
N SER A 44 7.30 1.37 -4.81
CA SER A 44 8.54 2.17 -4.71
C SER A 44 8.71 2.92 -3.40
N ARG A 45 7.65 3.09 -2.60
CA ARG A 45 7.72 3.76 -1.29
C ARG A 45 8.42 2.91 -0.23
N ASN A 46 8.65 1.63 -0.51
CA ASN A 46 9.36 0.68 0.37
C ASN A 46 8.74 0.54 1.78
N VAL A 47 7.42 0.77 1.91
CA VAL A 47 6.69 0.51 3.15
C VAL A 47 6.32 -0.97 3.22
N ALA A 48 6.97 -1.72 4.12
CA ALA A 48 6.89 -3.19 4.14
C ALA A 48 5.46 -3.74 4.24
N THR A 49 4.63 -3.18 5.12
CA THR A 49 3.21 -3.55 5.30
C THR A 49 2.35 -3.19 4.09
N MET A 50 2.73 -2.16 3.32
CA MET A 50 2.00 -1.80 2.10
C MET A 50 2.26 -2.81 1.00
N THR A 51 3.51 -3.27 0.84
CA THR A 51 3.85 -4.35 -0.09
C THR A 51 3.06 -5.60 0.23
N ASP A 52 3.03 -6.02 1.50
CA ASP A 52 2.30 -7.23 1.92
C ASP A 52 0.78 -7.06 1.73
N ALA A 53 0.23 -5.86 1.95
CA ALA A 53 -1.18 -5.58 1.70
C ALA A 53 -1.56 -5.63 0.21
N ILE A 54 -0.66 -5.26 -0.69
CA ILE A 54 -0.86 -5.42 -2.14
C ILE A 54 -0.85 -6.91 -2.51
N GLU A 55 0.12 -7.67 -1.99
CA GLU A 55 0.21 -9.13 -2.21
C GLU A 55 -1.05 -9.86 -1.70
N ASP A 56 -1.54 -9.46 -0.54
CA ASP A 56 -2.74 -10.03 0.11
C ASP A 56 -4.06 -9.48 -0.46
N LYS A 57 -4.00 -8.55 -1.44
CA LYS A 57 -5.16 -7.87 -2.03
C LYS A 57 -6.02 -7.07 -1.03
N LEU A 58 -5.40 -6.63 0.07
CA LEU A 58 -5.98 -5.71 1.05
C LEU A 58 -5.84 -4.24 0.62
N LEU A 59 -4.87 -3.96 -0.26
CA LEU A 59 -4.71 -2.73 -1.00
C LEU A 59 -4.77 -3.03 -2.51
N SER A 60 -5.65 -2.37 -3.25
CA SER A 60 -5.68 -2.45 -4.72
C SER A 60 -5.85 -1.08 -5.36
N VAL A 61 -5.41 -0.97 -6.61
CA VAL A 61 -5.59 0.21 -7.45
C VAL A 61 -6.43 -0.17 -8.66
N ASP A 62 -7.41 0.66 -8.99
CA ASP A 62 -8.14 0.59 -10.24
C ASP A 62 -8.12 1.93 -10.95
N VAL A 63 -8.01 1.89 -12.28
CA VAL A 63 -7.98 3.08 -13.15
C VAL A 63 -9.05 2.91 -14.21
N GLU A 64 -9.92 3.91 -14.32
CA GLU A 64 -10.99 3.94 -15.31
C GLU A 64 -10.98 5.28 -16.03
N GLN A 65 -11.47 5.35 -17.27
CA GLN A 65 -11.72 6.66 -17.87
C GLN A 65 -12.80 7.41 -17.09
N ALA A 66 -12.56 8.70 -16.86
CA ALA A 66 -13.57 9.53 -16.25
C ALA A 66 -14.75 9.66 -17.22
N LYS A 67 -15.96 9.32 -16.76
CA LYS A 67 -17.21 9.59 -17.48
C LYS A 67 -17.41 11.11 -17.49
N SER A 68 -16.98 11.80 -18.55
CA SER A 68 -16.87 13.26 -18.50
C SER A 68 -18.20 13.98 -18.77
N GLU A 69 -18.68 14.71 -17.77
CA GLU A 69 -19.30 16.06 -17.91
C GLU A 69 -18.24 17.17 -17.74
N VAL A 70 -17.01 16.85 -17.36
CA VAL A 70 -15.93 17.81 -17.15
C VAL A 70 -15.27 18.12 -18.50
N LYS A 71 -15.17 19.40 -18.88
CA LYS A 71 -14.44 19.80 -20.09
C LYS A 71 -13.03 19.21 -20.04
N GLN A 72 -12.70 18.36 -21.02
CA GLN A 72 -11.33 17.92 -21.23
C GLN A 72 -10.50 19.18 -21.52
N ALA A 73 -9.36 19.33 -20.85
CA ALA A 73 -8.35 20.28 -21.32
C ALA A 73 -7.83 19.73 -22.65
N GLU A 74 -7.57 20.60 -23.63
CA GLU A 74 -7.27 20.21 -25.02
C GLU A 74 -6.10 19.20 -25.15
N ASP A 75 -5.21 19.12 -24.14
CA ASP A 75 -4.03 18.24 -24.11
C ASP A 75 -4.05 17.15 -23.00
N ALA A 76 -5.20 16.85 -22.38
CA ALA A 76 -5.25 15.86 -21.30
C ALA A 76 -6.53 15.02 -21.23
N CYS A 77 -6.33 13.73 -21.01
CA CYS A 77 -7.38 12.78 -20.72
C CYS A 77 -7.65 12.69 -19.23
N ASN A 78 -8.92 12.79 -18.84
CA ASN A 78 -9.30 12.59 -17.45
C ASN A 78 -9.50 11.09 -17.17
N VAL A 79 -8.84 10.60 -16.11
CA VAL A 79 -9.03 9.26 -15.58
C VAL A 79 -9.38 9.32 -14.10
N THR A 80 -10.12 8.33 -13.64
CA THR A 80 -10.42 8.13 -12.23
C THR A 80 -9.51 7.03 -11.69
N ILE A 81 -8.69 7.37 -10.69
CA ILE A 81 -7.88 6.41 -9.93
C ILE A 81 -8.60 6.13 -8.61
N THR A 82 -8.83 4.86 -8.31
CA THR A 82 -9.45 4.39 -7.08
C THR A 82 -8.49 3.49 -6.32
N TYR A 83 -8.18 3.85 -5.08
CA TYR A 83 -7.57 2.92 -4.14
C TYR A 83 -8.67 2.22 -3.36
N THR A 84 -8.59 0.90 -3.25
CA THR A 84 -9.40 0.13 -2.30
C THR A 84 -8.51 -0.33 -1.17
N VAL A 85 -8.86 0.02 0.06
CA VAL A 85 -8.15 -0.36 1.29
C VAL A 85 -9.07 -1.15 2.21
N SER A 86 -8.53 -2.12 2.93
CA SER A 86 -9.25 -2.91 3.92
C SER A 86 -9.77 -2.03 5.07
N SER A 87 -11.03 -2.25 5.49
CA SER A 87 -11.57 -1.58 6.67
C SER A 87 -10.85 -2.00 7.94
N ALA A 88 -10.43 -3.26 8.05
CA ALA A 88 -9.67 -3.75 9.20
C ALA A 88 -8.32 -3.04 9.36
N ASP A 89 -7.65 -2.72 8.25
CA ASP A 89 -6.42 -1.94 8.24
C ASP A 89 -6.68 -0.50 8.76
N ILE A 90 -7.75 0.14 8.29
CA ILE A 90 -8.17 1.46 8.76
C ILE A 90 -8.45 1.43 10.27
N ASP A 91 -9.20 0.44 10.75
CA ASP A 91 -9.60 0.33 12.15
C ASP A 91 -8.38 0.13 13.07
N GLU A 92 -7.46 -0.76 12.69
CA GLU A 92 -6.22 -1.02 13.43
C GLU A 92 -5.36 0.26 13.55
N ALA A 93 -5.19 1.01 12.46
CA ALA A 93 -4.43 2.25 12.47
C ALA A 93 -5.10 3.35 13.30
N ASN A 94 -6.43 3.46 13.23
CA ASN A 94 -7.20 4.39 14.06
C ASN A 94 -7.09 4.05 15.54
N GLN A 95 -7.07 2.77 15.90
CA GLN A 95 -6.86 2.33 17.29
C GLN A 95 -5.49 2.79 17.81
N LEU A 96 -4.43 2.62 17.02
CA LEU A 96 -3.07 3.05 17.41
C LEU A 96 -2.98 4.58 17.58
N LEU A 97 -3.54 5.36 16.64
CA LEU A 97 -3.50 6.82 16.74
C LEU A 97 -4.41 7.36 17.85
N SER A 98 -5.48 6.65 18.19
CA SER A 98 -6.35 7.00 19.33
C SER A 98 -5.66 6.75 20.67
N ALA A 99 -4.82 5.71 20.76
CA ALA A 99 -3.96 5.47 21.92
C ALA A 99 -2.81 6.50 22.04
N ASN A 100 -2.51 7.25 20.97
CA ASN A 100 -1.42 8.22 20.90
C ASN A 100 -1.91 9.59 20.36
N PRO A 101 -2.73 10.33 21.11
CA PRO A 101 -3.37 11.56 20.63
C PRO A 101 -2.38 12.64 20.17
N ALA A 102 -1.20 12.73 20.81
CA ALA A 102 -0.14 13.65 20.40
C ALA A 102 0.38 13.35 18.98
N LYS A 103 0.59 12.07 18.66
CA LYS A 103 1.02 11.63 17.32
C LYS A 103 -0.04 11.98 16.28
N ARG A 104 -1.31 11.78 16.59
CA ARG A 104 -2.44 12.15 15.72
C ARG A 104 -2.46 13.65 15.42
N ILE A 105 -2.31 14.50 16.44
CA ILE A 105 -2.28 15.96 16.28
C ILE A 105 -1.08 16.39 15.43
N MET A 106 0.11 15.85 15.70
CA MET A 106 1.32 16.16 14.96
C MET A 106 1.22 15.80 13.47
N LEU A 107 0.62 14.66 13.14
CA LEU A 107 0.40 14.23 11.75
C LEU A 107 -0.65 15.12 11.06
N ALA A 108 -1.76 15.40 11.73
CA ALA A 108 -2.80 16.28 11.20
C ALA A 108 -2.28 17.70 10.92
N GLY A 109 -1.42 18.24 11.79
CA GLY A 109 -0.77 19.54 11.59
C GLY A 109 0.15 19.61 10.35
N GLN A 110 0.58 18.47 9.83
CA GLN A 110 1.37 18.34 8.59
C GLN A 110 0.50 18.00 7.36
N GLY A 111 -0.83 17.96 7.51
CA GLY A 111 -1.76 17.59 6.45
C GLY A 111 -1.88 16.08 6.19
N TYR A 112 -1.29 15.25 7.04
CA TYR A 112 -1.40 13.79 6.96
C TYR A 112 -2.64 13.31 7.72
N GLU A 113 -3.48 12.55 7.03
CA GLU A 113 -4.72 11.97 7.57
C GLU A 113 -4.83 10.51 7.18
N LEU A 114 -5.30 9.67 8.10
CA LEU A 114 -5.67 8.29 7.77
C LEU A 114 -6.90 8.29 6.84
N PRO A 115 -7.03 7.30 5.94
CA PRO A 115 -8.26 7.07 5.19
C PRO A 115 -9.48 6.94 6.12
N SER A 116 -10.54 7.68 5.83
CA SER A 116 -11.83 7.56 6.54
C SER A 116 -12.80 6.58 5.86
N GLN A 117 -12.45 6.11 4.66
CA GLN A 117 -13.27 5.25 3.83
C GLN A 117 -12.41 4.24 3.09
N THR A 118 -13.00 3.10 2.73
CA THR A 118 -12.31 2.00 2.04
C THR A 118 -12.02 2.29 0.57
N ARG A 119 -12.72 3.27 -0.04
CA ARG A 119 -12.52 3.64 -1.44
C ARG A 119 -12.06 5.08 -1.55
N LEU A 120 -10.83 5.30 -1.97
CA LEU A 120 -10.24 6.62 -2.14
C LEU A 120 -10.17 6.95 -3.63
N ILE A 121 -10.97 7.92 -4.07
CA ILE A 121 -11.19 8.22 -5.48
C ILE A 121 -10.54 9.56 -5.82
N ALA A 122 -9.82 9.63 -6.94
CA ALA A 122 -9.29 10.87 -7.49
C ALA A 122 -9.44 10.91 -9.01
N THR A 123 -9.99 12.01 -9.52
CA THR A 123 -9.99 12.29 -10.97
C THR A 123 -8.77 13.12 -11.31
N VAL A 124 -7.98 12.68 -12.27
CA VAL A 124 -6.71 13.32 -12.66
C VAL A 124 -6.59 13.47 -14.16
N GLY A 125 -5.87 14.51 -14.59
CA GLY A 125 -5.50 14.70 -15.98
C GLY A 125 -4.25 13.90 -16.33
N VAL A 126 -4.25 13.23 -17.47
CA VAL A 126 -3.14 12.42 -17.99
C VAL A 126 -2.80 12.87 -19.40
N LYS A 127 -1.50 13.03 -19.67
CA LYS A 127 -1.00 13.28 -21.03
C LYS A 127 -1.02 11.97 -21.84
N PRO A 128 -1.73 11.90 -22.99
CA PRO A 128 -1.86 10.65 -23.75
C PRO A 128 -0.53 10.04 -24.19
N ASP A 129 0.42 10.88 -24.64
CA ASP A 129 1.67 10.43 -25.25
C ASP A 129 2.64 9.81 -24.25
N THR A 130 2.65 10.31 -23.01
CA THR A 130 3.60 9.90 -21.96
C THR A 130 2.96 9.11 -20.84
N LEU A 131 1.63 9.09 -20.76
CA LEU A 131 0.86 8.60 -19.62
C LEU A 131 1.25 9.25 -18.29
N SER A 132 1.84 10.45 -18.33
CA SER A 132 2.19 11.20 -17.13
C SER A 132 0.95 11.90 -16.56
N ILE A 133 0.71 11.72 -15.27
CA ILE A 133 -0.30 12.47 -14.52
C ILE A 133 0.14 13.93 -14.42
N GLN A 134 -0.79 14.87 -14.56
CA GLN A 134 -0.48 16.30 -14.41
C GLN A 134 0.10 16.60 -13.03
N HIS A 135 1.12 17.46 -13.01
CA HIS A 135 1.83 17.81 -11.78
C HIS A 135 0.90 18.33 -10.67
N LYS A 136 -0.08 19.16 -11.03
CA LYS A 136 -1.06 19.71 -10.08
C LYS A 136 -1.85 18.61 -9.33
N ASP A 137 -2.08 17.47 -9.98
CA ASP A 137 -2.93 16.40 -9.44
C ASP A 137 -2.14 15.47 -8.49
N ILE A 138 -0.81 15.46 -8.58
CA ILE A 138 0.07 14.67 -7.70
C ILE A 138 0.55 15.45 -6.46
N LEU A 139 0.26 16.75 -6.37
CA LEU A 139 0.54 17.54 -5.17
C LEU A 139 -0.29 17.03 -3.99
N GLN A 140 0.24 17.09 -2.77
CA GLN A 140 -0.48 16.66 -1.56
C GLN A 140 -1.78 17.43 -1.30
N SER A 141 -1.91 18.65 -1.86
CA SER A 141 -3.14 19.44 -1.81
C SER A 141 -4.23 18.95 -2.77
N ALA A 142 -3.89 18.14 -3.77
CA ALA A 142 -4.82 17.55 -4.71
C ALA A 142 -5.28 16.15 -4.26
N ALA A 143 -6.41 15.69 -4.78
CA ALA A 143 -7.06 14.46 -4.34
C ALA A 143 -6.15 13.21 -4.47
N LEU A 144 -5.45 13.04 -5.60
CA LEU A 144 -4.57 11.88 -5.79
C LEU A 144 -3.35 11.96 -4.87
N GLY A 145 -2.69 13.12 -4.76
CA GLY A 145 -1.57 13.29 -3.84
C GLY A 145 -1.97 13.06 -2.37
N LYS A 146 -3.15 13.53 -1.96
CA LYS A 146 -3.72 13.24 -0.64
C LYS A 146 -3.96 11.74 -0.45
N ASN A 147 -4.61 11.07 -1.41
CA ASN A 147 -4.89 9.64 -1.34
C ASN A 147 -3.59 8.81 -1.20
N ARG A 148 -2.56 9.13 -2.00
CA ARG A 148 -1.24 8.48 -1.92
C ARG A 148 -0.62 8.66 -0.53
N ALA A 149 -0.60 9.88 -0.01
CA ALA A 149 -0.07 10.19 1.31
C ALA A 149 -0.84 9.47 2.44
N SER A 150 -2.17 9.40 2.34
CA SER A 150 -3.02 8.70 3.30
C SER A 150 -2.80 7.19 3.30
N VAL A 151 -2.67 6.57 2.11
CA VAL A 151 -2.37 5.14 1.99
C VAL A 151 -0.97 4.82 2.55
N GLU A 152 0.04 5.62 2.22
CA GLU A 152 1.39 5.45 2.76
C GLU A 152 1.40 5.59 4.29
N LEU A 153 0.73 6.61 4.84
CA LEU A 153 0.59 6.81 6.28
C LEU A 153 -0.10 5.64 6.96
N LEU A 154 -1.19 5.13 6.36
CA LEU A 154 -1.94 3.99 6.88
C LEU A 154 -0.99 2.80 7.08
N TYR A 155 -0.32 2.38 6.02
CA TYR A 155 0.54 1.20 6.10
C TYR A 155 1.79 1.43 6.94
N ALA A 156 2.41 2.62 6.89
CA ALA A 156 3.52 2.96 7.79
C ALA A 156 3.11 2.94 9.27
N THR A 157 1.86 3.30 9.58
CA THR A 157 1.29 3.19 10.92
C THR A 157 1.09 1.73 11.33
N LEU A 158 0.59 0.89 10.42
CA LEU A 158 0.41 -0.55 10.65
C LEU A 158 1.74 -1.29 10.84
N ALA A 159 2.84 -0.82 10.25
CA ALA A 159 4.15 -1.42 10.52
C ALA A 159 4.49 -1.35 12.03
N GLN A 160 4.11 -0.27 12.71
CA GLN A 160 4.38 -0.07 14.14
C GLN A 160 3.57 -1.02 15.02
N THR A 161 2.28 -1.22 14.72
CA THR A 161 1.46 -2.18 15.47
C THR A 161 1.91 -3.61 15.19
N ARG A 162 2.09 -3.97 13.92
CA ARG A 162 2.37 -5.35 13.50
C ARG A 162 3.79 -5.81 13.82
N ALA A 163 4.73 -4.90 14.05
CA ALA A 163 6.07 -5.21 14.57
C ALA A 163 6.07 -5.57 16.07
N THR A 164 5.00 -5.29 16.81
CA THR A 164 4.94 -5.56 18.25
C THR A 164 4.88 -7.05 18.55
N ILE A 165 5.75 -7.52 19.43
CA ILE A 165 5.83 -8.92 19.84
C ILE A 165 5.18 -9.09 21.20
N SER A 166 4.11 -9.88 21.26
CA SER A 166 3.49 -10.29 22.52
C SER A 166 4.38 -11.31 23.25
N PRO A 167 4.50 -11.27 24.59
CA PRO A 167 5.24 -12.29 25.35
C PRO A 167 4.73 -13.72 25.09
N GLN A 168 3.42 -13.86 24.88
CA GLN A 168 2.75 -15.13 24.58
C GLN A 168 2.75 -15.48 23.09
N SER A 169 3.38 -14.66 22.23
CA SER A 169 3.48 -14.95 20.81
C SER A 169 4.13 -16.31 20.56
N ILE A 170 3.59 -17.02 19.58
CA ILE A 170 4.18 -18.23 19.01
C ILE A 170 4.09 -18.05 17.51
N ASN A 171 5.24 -18.11 16.84
CA ASN A 171 5.27 -18.09 15.39
C ASN A 171 4.88 -19.48 14.85
N THR A 172 3.91 -19.51 13.95
CA THR A 172 3.44 -20.73 13.28
C THR A 172 4.05 -20.90 11.88
N GLU A 173 4.67 -19.84 11.33
CA GLU A 173 5.24 -19.84 9.99
C GLU A 173 6.75 -20.13 10.03
N ARG A 174 7.18 -21.23 9.42
CA ARG A 174 8.61 -21.56 9.35
C ARG A 174 9.35 -20.51 8.53
N TRP A 175 10.47 -20.01 9.07
CA TRP A 175 11.35 -19.11 8.32
C TRP A 175 11.98 -19.82 7.10
N PRO A 176 12.04 -19.15 5.93
CA PRO A 176 12.79 -19.65 4.79
C PRO A 176 14.28 -19.84 5.12
N ALA A 177 14.93 -20.83 4.51
CA ALA A 177 16.35 -21.11 4.73
C ALA A 177 17.24 -19.90 4.43
N SER A 178 16.95 -19.17 3.34
CA SER A 178 17.67 -17.94 2.98
C SER A 178 17.57 -16.85 4.04
N LEU A 179 16.42 -16.75 4.74
CA LEU A 179 16.25 -15.79 5.82
C LEU A 179 17.05 -16.20 7.06
N LEU A 180 17.06 -17.50 7.39
CA LEU A 180 17.87 -18.02 8.49
C LEU A 180 19.36 -17.74 8.26
N ASP A 181 19.87 -18.06 7.07
CA ASP A 181 21.27 -17.86 6.71
C ASP A 181 21.68 -16.38 6.75
N GLN A 182 20.79 -15.49 6.28
CA GLN A 182 20.99 -14.05 6.33
C GLN A 182 21.09 -13.54 7.79
N GLU A 183 20.17 -13.97 8.66
CA GLU A 183 20.14 -13.51 10.05
C GLU A 183 21.30 -14.08 10.88
N ILE A 184 21.72 -15.32 10.62
CA ILE A 184 22.92 -15.91 11.22
C ILE A 184 24.15 -15.09 10.82
N SER A 185 24.33 -14.83 9.51
CA SER A 185 25.45 -14.03 9.00
C SER A 185 25.47 -12.62 9.59
N LEU A 186 24.30 -11.98 9.70
CA LEU A 186 24.16 -10.66 10.32
C LEU A 186 24.54 -10.71 11.81
N CYS A 187 24.09 -11.72 12.54
CA CYS A 187 24.47 -11.92 13.94
C CYS A 187 25.98 -12.09 14.11
N GLU A 188 26.62 -12.92 13.27
CA GLU A 188 28.05 -13.20 13.35
C GLU A 188 28.90 -11.94 13.09
N SER A 189 28.39 -11.02 12.26
CA SER A 189 29.02 -9.72 12.01
C SER A 189 28.94 -8.75 13.19
N GLN A 190 27.94 -8.91 14.08
CA GLN A 190 27.66 -7.97 15.17
C GLN A 190 28.01 -8.50 16.57
N TYR A 191 28.09 -9.82 16.72
CA TYR A 191 28.24 -10.49 18.01
C TYR A 191 29.33 -11.56 17.98
N THR A 192 29.84 -11.89 19.16
CA THR A 192 30.72 -13.03 19.44
C THR A 192 30.20 -13.82 20.63
N SER A 193 30.62 -15.07 20.75
CA SER A 193 30.46 -15.85 21.97
C SER A 193 31.67 -16.74 22.17
N GLU A 194 32.31 -16.61 23.33
CA GLU A 194 33.43 -17.48 23.74
C GLU A 194 32.92 -18.80 24.33
N SER A 195 31.70 -18.81 24.86
CA SER A 195 31.10 -19.93 25.59
C SER A 195 30.10 -20.74 24.76
N ASN A 196 29.68 -20.24 23.60
CA ASN A 196 28.73 -20.93 22.71
C ASN A 196 29.10 -20.70 21.25
N VAL A 197 29.80 -21.67 20.65
CA VAL A 197 30.20 -21.64 19.23
C VAL A 197 29.01 -21.52 18.26
N ASN A 198 27.79 -21.89 18.70
CA ASN A 198 26.56 -21.80 17.93
C ASN A 198 25.63 -20.67 18.42
N GLY A 199 26.18 -19.63 19.06
CA GLY A 199 25.40 -18.54 19.66
C GLY A 199 24.45 -17.85 18.66
N CYS A 200 24.90 -17.60 17.43
CA CYS A 200 24.06 -16.97 16.40
C CYS A 200 22.96 -17.90 15.88
N THR A 201 23.23 -19.20 15.72
CA THR A 201 22.20 -20.19 15.41
C THR A 201 21.16 -20.29 16.53
N CYS A 202 21.60 -20.30 17.79
CA CYS A 202 20.71 -20.26 18.96
C CYS A 202 19.80 -19.03 18.94
N LYS A 203 20.36 -17.85 18.65
CA LYS A 203 19.60 -16.60 18.59
C LYS A 203 18.54 -16.65 17.50
N THR A 204 18.94 -17.03 16.28
CA THR A 204 18.04 -17.06 15.13
C THR A 204 16.92 -18.08 15.36
N ASP A 205 17.22 -19.27 15.90
CA ASP A 205 16.21 -20.28 16.25
C ASP A 205 15.21 -19.74 17.30
N ALA A 206 15.70 -19.14 18.39
CA ALA A 206 14.86 -18.59 19.45
C ALA A 206 13.95 -17.46 18.95
N ILE A 207 14.48 -16.52 18.14
CA ILE A 207 13.68 -15.43 17.56
C ILE A 207 12.66 -16.00 16.57
N SER A 208 13.05 -16.95 15.72
CA SER A 208 12.15 -17.53 14.70
C SER A 208 10.94 -18.26 15.30
N LYS A 209 11.02 -18.71 16.56
CA LYS A 209 9.89 -19.31 17.29
C LYS A 209 8.86 -18.30 17.78
N LYS A 210 9.21 -17.01 17.84
CA LYS A 210 8.38 -15.92 18.35
C LYS A 210 7.92 -14.94 17.27
N VAL A 211 8.77 -14.71 16.28
CA VAL A 211 8.60 -13.67 15.26
C VAL A 211 8.41 -14.34 13.90
N SER A 212 7.35 -13.98 13.16
CA SER A 212 7.15 -14.47 11.79
C SER A 212 8.06 -13.75 10.78
N PRO A 213 8.29 -14.31 9.58
CA PRO A 213 9.06 -13.64 8.53
C PRO A 213 8.54 -12.23 8.21
N ARG A 214 7.22 -12.06 8.09
CA ARG A 214 6.59 -10.75 7.84
C ARG A 214 6.79 -9.80 9.01
N GLN A 215 6.63 -10.28 10.24
CA GLN A 215 6.87 -9.45 11.42
C GLN A 215 8.33 -8.98 11.50
N LEU A 216 9.29 -9.86 11.18
CA LEU A 216 10.70 -9.47 11.08
C LEU A 216 10.93 -8.43 9.97
N LYS A 217 10.25 -8.54 8.82
CA LYS A 217 10.30 -7.53 7.75
C LYS A 217 9.84 -6.15 8.26
N TYR A 218 8.76 -6.11 9.05
CA TYR A 218 8.27 -4.86 9.65
C TYR A 218 9.26 -4.29 10.67
N ILE A 219 9.84 -5.14 11.52
CA ILE A 219 10.88 -4.76 12.47
C ILE A 219 12.09 -4.14 11.75
N LYS A 220 12.57 -4.78 10.68
CA LYS A 220 13.69 -4.28 9.87
C LYS A 220 13.35 -2.98 9.13
N TYR A 221 12.13 -2.84 8.61
CA TYR A 221 11.65 -1.60 8.03
C TYR A 221 11.71 -0.47 9.05
N LEU A 222 11.14 -0.67 10.23
CA LEU A 222 11.15 0.33 11.29
C LEU A 222 12.57 0.61 11.78
N ALA A 223 13.46 -0.38 11.89
CA ALA A 223 14.83 -0.15 12.35
C ALA A 223 15.61 0.83 11.45
N ASN A 224 15.21 0.95 10.17
CA ASN A 224 15.77 1.91 9.22
C ASN A 224 14.96 3.22 9.13
N ASP A 225 13.81 3.30 9.80
CA ASP A 225 12.98 4.51 9.89
C ASP A 225 13.43 5.37 11.09
N PRO A 226 13.99 6.57 10.87
CA PRO A 226 14.50 7.43 11.95
C PRO A 226 13.40 7.87 12.95
N TYR A 227 12.12 7.79 12.57
CA TYR A 227 11.01 8.18 13.45
C TYR A 227 10.52 7.03 14.33
N SER A 228 10.83 5.78 13.99
CA SER A 228 10.34 4.60 14.72
C SER A 228 11.01 4.43 16.10
N SER A 229 12.27 4.86 16.23
CA SER A 229 13.01 4.78 17.49
C SER A 229 12.41 5.71 18.55
N ALA A 230 11.81 6.82 18.13
CA ALA A 230 11.17 7.78 19.03
C ALA A 230 9.79 7.31 19.51
N THR A 231 9.10 6.43 18.77
CA THR A 231 7.76 5.95 19.13
C THR A 231 7.79 4.70 20.01
N GLY A 232 8.96 4.12 20.26
CA GLY A 232 9.10 2.87 21.00
C GLY A 232 8.55 1.65 20.26
N ALA A 233 8.28 1.76 18.95
CA ALA A 233 7.66 0.68 18.17
C ALA A 233 8.48 -0.63 18.15
N LEU A 234 9.78 -0.56 18.44
CA LEU A 234 10.70 -1.69 18.48
C LEU A 234 11.06 -2.16 19.90
N SER A 235 10.41 -1.64 20.95
CA SER A 235 10.73 -1.97 22.35
C SER A 235 10.61 -3.47 22.63
N SER A 236 9.49 -4.08 22.27
CA SER A 236 9.23 -5.51 22.47
C SER A 236 10.26 -6.41 21.74
N TYR A 237 10.67 -6.04 20.53
CA TYR A 237 11.74 -6.77 19.82
C TYR A 237 13.10 -6.58 20.48
N LYS A 238 13.40 -5.36 20.94
CA LYS A 238 14.65 -5.09 21.67
C LYS A 238 14.73 -5.94 22.94
N GLU A 239 13.66 -5.96 23.73
CA GLU A 239 13.57 -6.78 24.95
C GLU A 239 13.76 -8.27 24.65
N LEU A 240 13.05 -8.81 23.64
CA LEU A 240 13.22 -10.20 23.20
C LEU A 240 14.66 -10.47 22.75
N SER A 241 15.23 -9.60 21.91
CA SER A 241 16.59 -9.77 21.38
C SER A 241 17.62 -9.73 22.51
N ASP A 242 17.47 -8.83 23.49
CA ASP A 242 18.40 -8.71 24.62
C ASP A 242 18.31 -9.96 25.52
N GLN A 243 17.10 -10.46 25.79
CA GLN A 243 16.90 -11.72 26.51
C GLN A 243 17.55 -12.91 25.78
N VAL A 244 17.27 -13.08 24.48
CA VAL A 244 17.81 -14.18 23.67
C VAL A 244 19.33 -14.08 23.56
N ASN A 245 19.89 -12.88 23.39
CA ASN A 245 21.33 -12.67 23.38
C ASN A 245 21.97 -13.18 24.69
N PHE A 246 21.35 -12.88 25.83
CA PHE A 246 21.82 -13.34 27.15
C PHE A 246 21.72 -14.88 27.31
N GLU A 247 20.62 -15.47 26.86
CA GLU A 247 20.41 -16.92 26.89
C GLU A 247 21.42 -17.65 26.00
N CYS A 248 21.62 -17.16 24.78
CA CYS A 248 22.56 -17.72 23.79
C CYS A 248 24.03 -17.34 24.04
N LYS A 249 24.32 -16.59 25.10
CA LYS A 249 25.68 -16.14 25.51
C LYS A 249 26.38 -15.28 24.47
N LEU A 250 25.63 -14.47 23.74
CA LEU A 250 26.16 -13.52 22.78
C LEU A 250 26.57 -12.22 23.46
N LYS A 251 27.75 -11.70 23.10
CA LYS A 251 28.25 -10.37 23.46
C LYS A 251 28.41 -9.57 22.18
N LYS A 252 28.06 -8.28 22.23
CA LYS A 252 28.28 -7.37 21.10
C LYS A 252 29.79 -7.24 20.87
N ARG A 253 30.20 -7.32 19.60
CA ARG A 253 31.60 -7.06 19.20
C ARG A 253 32.00 -5.62 19.49
#